data_AF-A0A0C2FJ89-F1
#
_entry.id   AF-A0A0C2FJ89-F1
#
_cell.length_a   1.000
_cell.length_b   1.000
_cell.length_c   1.000
_cell.angle_alpha   90.00
_cell.angle_beta   90.00
_cell.angle_gamma   90.00
#
_symmetry.space_group_name_H-M   'P 1'
#
loop_
_entity.id
_entity.type
_entity.pdbx_description
1 polymer ?
#
loop_
_entity_poly.entity_id
_entity_poly.type
_entity_poly.pdbx_seq_one_letter_code
_entity_poly.pdbx_strand_id
1 'polypeptide(L)'
;MVEKKLPQVPETVLKRRKQRAEIRAKIIQNKVKAAAKNKEKKAKIFKRAEKYVAEYRQAQREQLRLKRDAEKKGDFYVPDEPKLAFVIRIRGINQIHPRPRKVCPFTMDFSVFFVTFHYSSTSTFVAVADRPFHLSSCEIVAATAL
;
A
#
# COMPACT_ATOMS: atom_id res chain seq x y z
N MET A 1 32.46 -67.59 -1.51
CA MET A 1 31.84 -66.26 -1.30
C MET A 1 32.66 -65.26 -2.11
N VAL A 2 32.18 -64.86 -3.29
CA VAL A 2 32.93 -63.96 -4.18
C VAL A 2 32.71 -62.52 -3.70
N GLU A 3 33.77 -61.88 -3.25
CA GLU A 3 33.74 -60.50 -2.77
C GLU A 3 33.48 -59.55 -3.95
N LYS A 4 32.28 -58.98 -4.00
CA LYS A 4 31.89 -58.00 -5.02
C LYS A 4 32.64 -56.69 -4.77
N LYS A 5 33.71 -56.44 -5.52
CA LYS A 5 34.39 -55.14 -5.55
C LYS A 5 33.41 -54.06 -6.05
N LEU A 6 33.04 -53.15 -5.15
CA LEU A 6 32.13 -52.05 -5.46
C LEU A 6 32.69 -51.18 -6.61
N PRO A 7 31.85 -50.69 -7.53
CA PRO A 7 32.32 -49.89 -8.66
C PRO A 7 33.01 -48.61 -8.15
N GLN A 8 34.20 -48.33 -8.67
CA GLN A 8 34.98 -47.15 -8.30
C GLN A 8 34.24 -45.90 -8.80
N VAL A 9 33.67 -45.13 -7.87
CA VAL A 9 32.88 -43.93 -8.20
C VAL A 9 33.82 -42.87 -8.80
N PRO A 10 33.48 -42.28 -9.96
CA PRO A 10 34.32 -41.27 -10.59
C PRO A 10 34.42 -40.03 -9.71
N GLU A 11 35.63 -39.45 -9.65
CA GLU A 11 35.95 -38.30 -8.80
C GLU A 11 35.03 -37.09 -9.05
N THR A 12 34.57 -36.92 -10.29
CA THR A 12 33.65 -35.86 -10.70
C THR A 12 32.32 -35.92 -9.95
N VAL A 13 31.82 -37.13 -9.65
CA VAL A 13 30.58 -37.34 -8.90
C VAL A 13 30.77 -36.99 -7.43
N LEU A 14 31.93 -37.31 -6.84
CA LEU A 14 32.26 -36.93 -5.46
C LEU A 14 32.37 -35.41 -5.29
N LYS A 15 33.04 -34.71 -6.23
CA LYS A 15 33.14 -33.25 -6.24
C LYS A 15 31.76 -32.58 -6.35
N ARG A 16 30.89 -33.07 -7.24
CA ARG A 16 29.50 -32.58 -7.37
C ARG A 16 28.66 -32.81 -6.11
N ARG A 17 28.83 -33.95 -5.41
CA ARG A 17 28.12 -34.24 -4.16
C ARG A 17 28.51 -33.27 -3.04
N LYS A 18 29.80 -32.98 -2.88
CA LYS A 18 30.31 -32.00 -1.90
C LYS A 18 29.74 -30.61 -2.16
N GLN A 19 29.82 -30.12 -3.41
CA GLN A 19 29.26 -28.83 -3.80
C GLN A 19 27.74 -28.73 -3.52
N ARG A 20 26.96 -29.77 -3.85
CA ARG A 20 25.53 -29.81 -3.56
C ARG A 20 25.24 -29.80 -2.05
N ALA A 21 26.04 -30.50 -1.25
CA ALA A 21 25.90 -30.50 0.21
C ALA A 21 26.16 -29.11 0.80
N GLU A 22 27.20 -28.41 0.33
CA GLU A 22 27.52 -27.05 0.75
C GLU A 22 26.42 -26.05 0.38
N ILE A 23 25.90 -26.13 -0.85
CA ILE A 23 24.79 -25.27 -1.31
C ILE A 23 23.55 -25.53 -0.45
N ARG A 24 23.21 -26.79 -0.18
CA ARG A 24 22.08 -27.16 0.69
C ARG A 24 22.27 -26.62 2.10
N ALA A 25 23.46 -26.76 2.68
CA ALA A 25 23.77 -26.22 4.01
C ALA A 25 23.58 -24.70 4.05
N LYS A 26 24.08 -23.97 3.05
CA LYS A 26 23.89 -22.51 2.92
C LYS A 26 22.42 -22.12 2.80
N ILE A 27 21.64 -22.85 2.00
CA ILE A 27 20.19 -22.62 1.86
C ILE A 27 19.47 -22.82 3.19
N ILE A 28 19.77 -23.92 3.91
CA ILE A 28 19.16 -24.21 5.21
C ILE A 28 19.51 -23.11 6.22
N GLN A 29 20.78 -22.72 6.31
CA GLN A 29 21.21 -21.64 7.19
C GLN A 29 20.49 -20.31 6.87
N ASN A 30 20.35 -19.98 5.59
CA ASN A 30 19.64 -18.77 5.17
C ASN A 30 18.14 -18.84 5.49
N LYS A 31 17.50 -20.00 5.34
CA LYS A 31 16.10 -20.22 5.73
C LYS A 31 15.88 -20.02 7.23
N VAL A 32 16.76 -20.58 8.07
CA VAL A 32 16.67 -20.40 9.53
C VAL A 32 16.85 -18.93 9.91
N LYS A 33 17.86 -18.25 9.34
CA LYS A 33 18.09 -16.81 9.57
C LYS A 33 16.90 -15.96 9.11
N ALA A 34 16.31 -16.26 7.95
CA ALA A 34 15.14 -15.56 7.44
C ALA A 34 13.90 -15.80 8.34
N ALA A 35 13.71 -17.03 8.81
CA ALA A 35 12.62 -17.37 9.73
C ALA A 35 12.73 -16.59 11.06
N ALA A 36 13.94 -16.51 11.64
CA ALA A 36 14.18 -15.71 12.85
C ALA A 36 13.87 -14.23 12.62
N LYS A 37 14.40 -13.64 11.55
CA LYS A 37 14.12 -12.24 11.17
C LYS A 37 12.63 -11.98 10.95
N ASN A 38 11.91 -12.93 10.35
CA ASN A 38 10.48 -12.80 10.11
C ASN A 38 9.67 -12.85 11.41
N LYS A 39 10.06 -13.65 12.39
CA LYS A 39 9.43 -13.65 13.73
C LYS A 39 9.59 -12.31 14.42
N GLU A 40 10.81 -11.74 14.42
CA GLU A 40 11.07 -10.41 14.98
C GLU A 40 10.27 -9.31 14.27
N LYS A 41 10.19 -9.36 12.94
CA LYS A 41 9.37 -8.41 12.14
C LYS A 41 7.90 -8.49 12.53
N LYS A 42 7.33 -9.69 12.68
CA LYS A 42 5.94 -9.88 13.10
C LYS A 42 5.67 -9.26 14.48
N ALA A 43 6.54 -9.48 15.45
CA ALA A 43 6.42 -8.87 16.78
C ALA A 43 6.47 -7.33 16.73
N LYS A 44 7.33 -6.76 15.87
CA LYS A 44 7.42 -5.31 15.67
C LYS A 44 6.17 -4.74 14.98
N ILE A 45 5.64 -5.43 13.97
CA ILE A 45 4.42 -5.01 13.25
C ILE A 45 3.22 -5.02 14.20
N PHE A 46 3.10 -6.04 15.05
CA PHE A 46 2.02 -6.15 16.03
C PHE A 46 2.01 -4.95 17.00
N LYS A 47 3.16 -4.63 17.60
CA LYS A 47 3.32 -3.45 18.48
C LYS A 47 3.03 -2.12 17.77
N ARG A 48 3.31 -2.02 16.46
CA ARG A 48 2.98 -0.82 15.67
C ARG A 48 1.48 -0.69 15.42
N ALA A 49 0.81 -1.80 15.10
CA ALA A 49 -0.64 -1.82 14.89
C ALA A 49 -1.38 -1.34 16.16
N GLU A 50 -1.00 -1.83 17.33
CA GLU A 50 -1.57 -1.38 18.61
C GLU A 50 -1.41 0.14 18.81
N LYS A 51 -0.23 0.68 18.53
CA LYS A 51 0.04 2.12 18.62
C LYS A 51 -0.84 2.94 17.68
N TYR A 52 -0.94 2.55 16.41
CA TYR A 52 -1.76 3.27 15.43
C TYR A 52 -3.25 3.25 15.81
N VAL A 53 -3.76 2.14 16.32
CA VAL A 53 -5.16 2.07 16.80
C VAL A 53 -5.38 3.03 17.97
N ALA A 54 -4.44 3.09 18.92
CA ALA A 54 -4.54 4.01 20.05
C ALA A 54 -4.50 5.48 19.59
N GLU A 55 -3.62 5.81 18.65
CA GLU A 55 -3.46 7.14 18.06
C GLU A 55 -4.74 7.61 17.36
N TYR A 56 -5.32 6.81 16.45
CA TYR A 56 -6.57 7.18 15.77
C TYR A 56 -7.74 7.36 16.74
N ARG A 57 -7.86 6.51 17.77
CA ARG A 57 -8.90 6.66 18.80
C ARG A 57 -8.69 7.88 19.69
N GLN A 58 -7.44 8.26 19.96
CA GLN A 58 -7.13 9.49 20.70
C GLN A 58 -7.45 10.71 19.86
N ALA A 59 -7.02 10.74 18.59
CA ALA A 59 -7.32 11.83 17.65
C ALA A 59 -8.83 12.09 17.50
N GLN A 60 -9.63 11.03 17.32
CA GLN A 60 -11.10 11.18 17.24
C GLN A 60 -11.71 11.75 18.53
N ARG A 61 -11.25 11.28 19.70
CA ARG A 61 -11.73 11.81 21.00
C ARG A 61 -11.31 13.25 21.22
N GLU A 62 -10.11 13.61 20.76
CA GLU A 62 -9.59 14.98 20.87
C GLU A 62 -10.38 15.95 20.01
N GLN A 63 -10.69 15.61 18.76
CA GLN A 63 -11.57 16.42 17.90
C GLN A 63 -12.93 16.67 18.55
N LEU A 64 -13.53 15.63 19.14
CA LEU A 64 -14.80 15.75 19.85
C LEU A 64 -14.69 16.63 21.11
N ARG A 65 -13.58 16.49 21.85
CA ARG A 65 -13.30 17.32 23.04
C ARG A 65 -13.19 18.79 22.65
N LEU A 66 -12.39 19.10 21.62
CA LEU A 66 -12.19 20.47 21.13
C LEU A 66 -13.52 21.10 20.69
N LYS A 67 -14.36 20.35 19.96
CA LYS A 67 -15.69 20.82 19.58
C LYS A 67 -16.56 21.17 20.79
N ARG A 68 -16.61 20.29 21.80
CA ARG A 68 -17.40 20.52 23.02
C ARG A 68 -16.85 21.66 23.87
N ASP A 69 -15.53 21.81 23.95
CA ASP A 69 -14.91 22.89 24.72
C ASP A 69 -15.13 24.25 24.05
N ALA A 70 -15.17 24.30 22.71
CA ALA A 70 -15.54 25.49 21.95
C ALA A 70 -17.03 25.84 22.19
N GLU A 71 -17.94 24.86 22.08
CA GLU A 71 -19.37 25.04 22.36
C GLU A 71 -19.64 25.57 23.79
N LYS A 72 -18.89 25.09 24.79
CA LYS A 72 -19.00 25.57 26.18
C LYS A 72 -18.52 27.00 26.37
N LYS A 73 -17.48 27.42 25.63
CA LYS A 73 -16.93 28.77 25.70
C LYS A 73 -17.72 29.77 24.83
N GLY A 74 -18.56 29.28 23.92
CA GLY A 74 -19.24 30.08 22.91
C GLY A 74 -18.37 30.37 21.68
N ASP A 75 -17.21 29.71 21.55
CA ASP A 75 -16.31 29.82 20.41
C ASP A 75 -16.66 28.78 19.33
N PHE A 76 -16.24 29.02 18.08
CA PHE A 76 -16.45 28.08 16.97
C PHE A 76 -15.19 27.26 16.68
N TYR A 77 -15.33 25.93 16.61
CA TYR A 77 -14.25 25.03 16.22
C TYR A 77 -14.31 24.72 14.72
N VAL A 78 -13.29 25.14 13.98
CA VAL A 78 -13.10 24.80 12.56
C VAL A 78 -12.27 23.51 12.46
N PRO A 79 -12.77 22.44 11.84
CA PRO A 79 -11.99 21.22 11.64
C PRO A 79 -10.90 21.41 10.59
N ASP A 80 -9.84 20.60 10.68
CA ASP A 80 -8.75 20.60 9.70
C ASP A 80 -9.22 20.18 8.30
N GLU A 81 -8.59 20.76 7.27
CA GLU A 81 -8.84 20.38 5.88
C GLU A 81 -8.31 18.96 5.60
N PRO A 82 -9.11 18.08 4.98
CA PRO A 82 -8.70 16.71 4.69
C PRO A 82 -7.62 16.68 3.60
N LYS A 83 -6.52 15.95 3.87
CA LYS A 83 -5.33 15.92 3.01
C LYS A 83 -5.34 14.79 1.99
N LEU A 84 -6.21 13.79 2.15
CA LEU A 84 -6.21 12.60 1.32
C LEU A 84 -7.55 12.45 0.61
N ALA A 85 -7.54 12.35 -0.71
CA ALA A 85 -8.74 12.10 -1.50
C ALA A 85 -8.69 10.70 -2.11
N PHE A 86 -9.81 9.99 -2.02
CA PHE A 86 -10.02 8.73 -2.73
C PHE A 86 -10.71 9.02 -4.06
N VAL A 87 -10.06 8.73 -5.18
CA VAL A 87 -10.62 9.00 -6.52
C VAL A 87 -10.93 7.69 -7.23
N ILE A 88 -12.21 7.51 -7.61
CA ILE A 88 -12.70 6.36 -8.39
C ILE A 88 -13.16 6.85 -9.76
N ARG A 89 -12.71 6.20 -10.83
CA ARG A 89 -13.25 6.42 -12.18
C ARG A 89 -14.39 5.44 -12.47
N ILE A 90 -15.57 5.96 -12.81
CA ILE A 90 -16.79 5.16 -13.05
C ILE A 90 -17.05 4.91 -14.55
N ARG A 91 -16.52 5.77 -15.43
CA ARG A 91 -16.69 5.65 -16.89
C ARG A 91 -15.52 4.91 -17.55
N GLY A 92 -15.82 4.12 -18.58
CA GLY A 92 -14.84 3.43 -19.43
C GLY A 92 -14.07 4.38 -20.38
N ILE A 93 -13.18 3.83 -21.19
CA ILE A 93 -12.27 4.61 -22.07
C ILE A 93 -13.00 5.24 -23.27
N ASN A 94 -14.14 4.66 -23.66
CA ASN A 94 -14.89 5.05 -24.86
C ASN A 94 -15.80 6.27 -24.52
N GLN A 95 -15.87 7.25 -25.44
CA GLN A 95 -16.69 8.48 -25.33
C GLN A 95 -16.20 9.59 -24.36
N ILE A 96 -14.88 9.73 -24.16
CA ILE A 96 -14.30 10.83 -23.38
C ILE A 96 -13.64 11.87 -24.31
N HIS A 97 -13.96 13.16 -24.12
CA HIS A 97 -13.33 14.27 -24.83
C HIS A 97 -11.79 14.28 -24.63
N PRO A 98 -10.97 14.65 -25.63
CA PRO A 98 -9.50 14.54 -25.55
C PRO A 98 -8.83 15.40 -24.46
N ARG A 99 -9.47 16.47 -23.97
CA ARG A 99 -8.94 17.32 -22.88
C ARG A 99 -8.82 16.58 -21.53
N PRO A 100 -9.91 16.01 -20.95
CA PRO A 100 -9.81 15.26 -19.69
C PRO A 100 -8.94 13.99 -19.79
N ARG A 101 -8.80 13.39 -20.98
CA ARG A 101 -7.88 12.26 -21.20
C ARG A 101 -6.40 12.63 -20.95
N LYS A 102 -6.00 13.88 -21.26
CA LYS A 102 -4.63 14.36 -21.09
C LYS A 102 -4.29 14.77 -19.65
N VAL A 103 -5.27 15.23 -18.88
CA VAL A 103 -5.08 15.67 -17.49
C VAL A 103 -5.00 14.47 -16.53
N CYS A 104 -5.68 13.36 -16.85
CA CYS A 104 -5.68 12.14 -16.05
C CYS A 104 -5.04 10.93 -16.77
N PRO A 105 -3.76 10.99 -17.17
CA PRO A 105 -3.10 9.92 -17.92
C PRO A 105 -2.92 8.64 -17.10
N PHE A 106 -2.71 8.75 -15.78
CA PHE A 106 -2.50 7.60 -14.87
C PHE A 106 -3.72 6.68 -14.71
N THR A 107 -4.90 7.10 -15.16
CA THR A 107 -6.10 6.23 -15.14
C THR A 107 -6.19 5.35 -16.39
N MET A 108 -5.26 5.46 -17.33
CA MET A 108 -5.38 4.91 -18.69
C MET A 108 -4.87 3.47 -18.87
N ASP A 109 -4.53 2.75 -17.80
CA ASP A 109 -4.09 1.35 -17.92
C ASP A 109 -5.14 0.37 -17.36
N PHE A 110 -5.84 -0.24 -18.33
CA PHE A 110 -6.52 -1.54 -18.37
C PHE A 110 -7.48 -1.98 -17.24
N SER A 111 -8.76 -2.01 -17.62
CA SER A 111 -9.87 -2.79 -17.02
C SER A 111 -10.33 -2.39 -15.62
N VAL A 112 -11.52 -1.77 -15.58
CA VAL A 112 -12.51 -1.70 -14.47
C VAL A 112 -11.96 -1.56 -13.04
N PHE A 113 -12.32 -0.44 -12.38
CA PHE A 113 -12.08 -0.17 -10.95
C PHE A 113 -10.61 0.06 -10.54
N PHE A 114 -9.96 1.08 -11.11
CA PHE A 114 -8.67 1.54 -10.59
C PHE A 114 -8.90 2.56 -9.45
N VAL A 115 -8.43 2.20 -8.26
CA VAL A 115 -8.48 3.00 -7.04
C VAL A 115 -7.12 3.64 -6.81
N THR A 116 -7.07 4.98 -6.81
CA THR A 116 -5.83 5.72 -6.53
C THR A 116 -6.00 6.64 -5.34
N PHE A 117 -5.00 6.64 -4.46
CA PHE A 117 -4.87 7.64 -3.40
C PHE A 117 -4.17 8.88 -3.95
N HIS A 118 -4.81 10.04 -3.81
CA HIS A 118 -4.22 11.32 -4.20
C HIS A 118 -3.99 12.18 -2.97
N TYR A 119 -2.74 12.64 -2.77
CA TYR A 119 -2.39 13.59 -1.72
C TYR A 119 -2.81 14.99 -2.18
N SER A 120 -3.68 15.65 -1.42
CA SER A 120 -4.13 17.01 -1.72
C SER A 120 -2.94 17.97 -1.55
N SER A 121 -2.43 18.46 -2.66
CA SER A 121 -1.55 19.63 -2.72
C SER A 121 -2.39 20.78 -3.26
N THR A 122 -2.15 22.00 -2.77
CA THR A 122 -2.87 23.23 -3.17
C THR A 122 -2.98 23.41 -4.70
N SER A 123 -2.03 22.89 -5.48
CA SER A 123 -2.06 22.90 -6.95
C SER A 123 -3.16 22.00 -7.56
N THR A 124 -3.51 20.90 -6.90
CA THR A 124 -4.51 19.93 -7.38
C THR A 124 -5.94 20.29 -7.00
N PHE A 125 -6.14 21.09 -5.95
CA PHE A 125 -7.46 21.54 -5.50
C PHE A 125 -8.06 22.61 -6.41
N VAL A 126 -7.26 23.59 -6.87
CA VAL A 126 -7.70 24.68 -7.76
C VAL A 126 -8.21 24.15 -9.12
N ALA A 127 -7.69 23.02 -9.60
CA ALA A 127 -8.15 22.41 -10.84
C ALA A 127 -9.54 21.75 -10.71
N VAL A 128 -9.96 21.37 -9.50
CA VAL A 128 -11.21 20.65 -9.21
C VAL A 128 -12.29 21.60 -8.69
N ALA A 129 -11.94 22.65 -7.94
CA ALA A 129 -12.89 23.54 -7.26
C ALA A 129 -13.37 24.75 -8.10
N ASP A 130 -12.54 25.33 -8.98
CA ASP A 130 -12.82 26.66 -9.58
C ASP A 130 -13.37 26.64 -11.01
N ARG A 131 -13.85 25.51 -11.52
CA ARG A 131 -14.61 25.51 -12.77
C ARG A 131 -15.95 24.82 -12.59
N PRO A 132 -17.07 25.50 -12.90
CA PRO A 132 -18.35 24.84 -13.11
C PRO A 132 -18.25 24.08 -14.44
N PHE A 133 -17.44 23.02 -14.47
CA PHE A 133 -17.57 22.02 -15.51
C PHE A 133 -18.87 21.33 -15.21
N HIS A 134 -19.91 21.64 -15.99
CA HIS A 134 -21.01 20.71 -16.20
C HIS A 134 -20.38 19.35 -16.51
N LEU A 135 -20.37 18.49 -15.49
CA LEU A 135 -19.80 17.16 -15.46
C LEU A 135 -20.68 16.23 -16.30
N SER A 136 -20.77 16.44 -17.60
CA SER A 136 -21.56 15.57 -18.48
C SER A 136 -20.75 14.41 -19.07
N SER A 137 -19.49 14.18 -18.67
CA SER A 137 -18.70 13.07 -19.24
C SER A 137 -17.66 12.39 -18.34
N CYS A 138 -17.35 12.93 -17.16
CA CYS A 138 -16.45 12.29 -16.19
C CYS A 138 -17.02 12.48 -14.77
N GLU A 139 -18.11 11.79 -14.45
CA GLU A 139 -18.62 11.78 -13.08
C GLU A 139 -17.62 11.04 -12.16
N ILE A 140 -16.83 11.81 -11.42
CA ILE A 140 -16.14 11.37 -10.21
C ILE A 140 -17.21 11.41 -9.12
N VAL A 141 -17.93 10.30 -8.90
CA VAL A 141 -19.12 10.32 -8.02
C VAL A 141 -18.77 10.38 -6.52
N ALA A 142 -17.52 10.12 -6.11
CA ALA A 142 -17.14 10.28 -4.71
C ALA A 142 -15.66 10.57 -4.57
N ALA A 143 -15.30 11.85 -4.49
CA ALA A 143 -14.07 12.26 -3.82
C ALA A 143 -14.40 12.37 -2.33
N THR A 144 -14.42 11.24 -1.61
CA THR A 144 -14.48 11.30 -0.15
C THR A 144 -13.09 11.65 0.34
N ALA A 145 -12.96 12.86 0.88
CA ALA A 145 -11.73 13.29 1.52
C ALA A 145 -11.68 12.66 2.91
N LEU A 146 -10.60 11.92 3.20
CA LEU A 146 -10.34 11.25 4.47
C LEU A 146 -9.42 12.08 5.37
#